data_AF-A0A971JUB9-F1
#
_entry.id   AF-A0A971JUB9-F1
#
_cell.length_a   1.000
_cell.length_b   1.000
_cell.length_c   1.000
_cell.angle_alpha   90.00
_cell.angle_beta   90.00
_cell.angle_gamma   90.00
#
_symmetry.space_group_name_H-M   'P 1'
#
loop_
_entity.id
_entity.type
_entity.pdbx_description
1 polymer ?
#
loop_
_entity_poly.entity_id
_entity_poly.type
_entity_poly.pdbx_seq_one_letter_code
_entity_poly.pdbx_strand_id
1 'polypeptide(L)'
;MGAMVRLVRVAVVAALAVALSGCLRLDVYLLSHDDMGGRQNGTDGSLLAQEYLLGYLRAWTVGPFDGDGDDAYRQSFTDGTNLVGIVPGTTRADEYVLVGGHYDHLSTCRLSTAEDSICNGATDNATGTAVVVDVLRAIALGRTPERSVIFAFWDREEDGLLGSAAYAADPPVPLDDVVAYVNFDIQGANLRPSGRTTTFAVGAETGGPVLIDAVERAAAPSTLDTRLLSLIFGLGRSDHAVFAARNVPVVFFTDSTGPCYHSVHDDFGVVDLDKLDQQSATARRTVRDLANGPERPTFATGLPLATFDDFLSVHQLLERMIAEDLDTFPTSDAATLVEKFEVVDDIVEAGPDALTSSTMATGLLAINDVINLITRGDCDGFLAGS
;
A
#
# COMPACT_ATOMS: atom_id res chain seq x y z
N MET A 1 35.82 -3.64 -0.84
CA MET A 1 35.73 -3.94 -2.30
C MET A 1 34.35 -4.49 -2.71
N GLY A 2 33.70 -5.36 -1.92
CA GLY A 2 32.36 -5.89 -2.24
C GLY A 2 31.22 -4.85 -2.24
N ALA A 3 31.09 -4.04 -1.18
CA ALA A 3 30.02 -3.04 -1.05
C ALA A 3 30.06 -1.95 -2.15
N MET A 4 31.25 -1.43 -2.45
CA MET A 4 31.44 -0.41 -3.49
C MET A 4 31.14 -0.96 -4.90
N VAL A 5 31.42 -2.25 -5.17
CA VAL A 5 31.06 -2.89 -6.44
C VAL A 5 29.56 -3.16 -6.54
N ARG A 6 28.90 -3.52 -5.42
CA ARG A 6 27.43 -3.64 -5.34
C ARG A 6 26.74 -2.29 -5.59
N LEU A 7 27.19 -1.23 -4.92
CA LEU A 7 26.66 0.13 -5.09
C LEU A 7 26.77 0.61 -6.54
N VAL A 8 27.93 0.39 -7.18
CA VAL A 8 28.13 0.73 -8.60
C VAL A 8 27.22 -0.09 -9.52
N ARG A 9 26.99 -1.38 -9.23
CA ARG A 9 26.07 -2.20 -10.02
C ARG A 9 24.63 -1.74 -9.86
N VAL A 10 24.16 -1.46 -8.64
CA VAL A 10 22.81 -0.94 -8.40
C VAL A 10 22.63 0.41 -9.06
N ALA A 11 23.61 1.33 -8.96
CA ALA A 11 23.55 2.62 -9.64
C ALA A 11 23.50 2.49 -11.17
N VAL A 12 24.25 1.55 -11.77
CA VAL A 12 24.22 1.28 -13.22
C VAL A 12 22.89 0.67 -13.64
N VAL A 13 22.33 -0.27 -12.86
CA VAL A 13 21.03 -0.88 -13.12
C VAL A 13 19.91 0.15 -12.94
N ALA A 14 19.96 0.98 -11.91
CA ALA A 14 19.03 2.09 -11.69
C ALA A 14 19.06 3.08 -12.86
N ALA A 15 20.24 3.49 -13.29
CA ALA A 15 20.40 4.36 -14.45
C ALA A 15 19.86 3.72 -15.74
N LEU A 16 20.06 2.41 -15.93
CA LEU A 16 19.48 1.67 -17.07
C LEU A 16 17.95 1.55 -16.96
N ALA A 17 17.41 1.25 -15.79
CA ALA A 17 15.97 1.11 -15.55
C ALA A 17 15.25 2.44 -15.79
N VAL A 18 15.81 3.54 -15.28
CA VAL A 18 15.34 4.91 -15.52
C VAL A 18 15.43 5.26 -17.02
N ALA A 19 16.51 4.90 -17.70
CA ALA A 19 16.70 5.18 -19.13
C ALA A 19 15.82 4.32 -20.06
N LEU A 20 15.36 3.15 -19.61
CA LEU A 20 14.50 2.23 -20.37
C LEU A 20 13.01 2.42 -20.08
N SER A 21 12.63 3.53 -19.44
CA SER A 21 11.24 3.79 -19.02
C SER A 21 10.68 2.74 -18.06
N GLY A 22 11.50 2.25 -17.11
CA GLY A 22 11.15 1.47 -15.91
C GLY A 22 10.02 0.44 -16.06
N CYS A 23 10.32 -0.86 -15.89
CA CYS A 23 9.26 -1.88 -15.81
C CYS A 23 8.86 -2.06 -14.35
N LEU A 24 7.57 -1.94 -14.02
CA LEU A 24 7.02 -2.20 -12.68
C LEU A 24 7.56 -3.51 -12.08
N ARG A 25 7.59 -4.58 -12.88
CA ARG A 25 8.09 -5.90 -12.47
C ARG A 25 9.59 -5.88 -12.13
N LEU A 26 10.39 -5.08 -12.86
CA LEU A 26 11.81 -4.91 -12.57
C LEU A 26 12.02 -4.11 -11.28
N ASP A 27 11.21 -3.09 -11.03
CA ASP A 27 11.26 -2.31 -9.79
C ASP A 27 11.01 -3.21 -8.58
N VAL A 28 9.98 -4.06 -8.62
CA VAL A 28 9.71 -5.05 -7.56
C VAL A 28 10.89 -6.00 -7.39
N TYR A 29 11.35 -6.62 -8.48
CA TYR A 29 12.45 -7.58 -8.44
C TYR A 29 13.71 -6.99 -7.80
N LEU A 30 14.07 -5.75 -8.14
CA LEU A 30 15.27 -5.10 -7.60
C LEU A 30 15.10 -4.72 -6.13
N LEU A 31 13.94 -4.16 -5.77
CA LEU A 31 13.67 -3.76 -4.39
C LEU A 31 13.62 -4.97 -3.46
N SER A 32 13.08 -6.11 -3.92
CA SER A 32 12.98 -7.35 -3.14
C SER A 32 14.13 -8.34 -3.35
N HIS A 33 15.22 -7.95 -4.02
CA HIS A 33 16.35 -8.85 -4.24
C HIS A 33 17.16 -9.05 -2.95
N ASP A 34 17.75 -10.23 -2.73
CA ASP A 34 18.64 -10.52 -1.58
C ASP A 34 19.77 -9.50 -1.37
N ASP A 35 20.22 -8.85 -2.45
CA ASP A 35 21.25 -7.80 -2.37
C ASP A 35 20.76 -6.55 -1.62
N MET A 36 19.44 -6.32 -1.54
CA MET A 36 18.79 -5.30 -0.71
C MET A 36 18.66 -5.74 0.76
N GLY A 37 18.98 -6.98 1.11
CA GLY A 37 19.12 -7.45 2.50
C GLY A 37 17.91 -7.17 3.40
N GLY A 38 16.71 -7.18 2.83
CA GLY A 38 15.45 -6.90 3.53
C GLY A 38 15.21 -5.44 3.94
N ARG A 39 16.03 -4.49 3.46
CA ARG A 39 15.78 -3.04 3.56
C ARG A 39 15.49 -2.51 4.96
N GLN A 40 15.87 -3.22 6.02
CA GLN A 40 15.81 -2.69 7.38
C GLN A 40 16.58 -1.38 7.45
N ASN A 41 15.96 -0.37 8.02
CA ASN A 41 16.58 0.92 8.23
C ASN A 41 17.99 0.81 8.87
N GLY A 42 18.92 1.62 8.38
CA GLY A 42 20.30 1.68 8.85
C GLY A 42 21.21 0.56 8.32
N THR A 43 20.70 -0.34 7.46
CA THR A 43 21.51 -1.38 6.80
C THR A 43 22.03 -0.91 5.43
N ASP A 44 23.07 -1.59 4.92
CA ASP A 44 23.54 -1.39 3.53
C ASP A 44 22.40 -1.55 2.51
N GLY A 45 21.47 -2.47 2.79
CA GLY A 45 20.28 -2.72 1.99
C GLY A 45 19.34 -1.52 1.90
N SER A 46 19.03 -0.90 3.04
CA SER A 46 18.22 0.32 3.06
C SER A 46 18.88 1.47 2.29
N LEU A 47 20.21 1.62 2.39
CA LEU A 47 20.95 2.64 1.64
C LEU A 47 20.93 2.39 0.12
N LEU A 48 20.98 1.12 -0.30
CA LEU A 48 20.83 0.75 -1.71
C LEU A 48 19.42 1.06 -2.23
N ALA A 49 18.39 0.76 -1.44
CA ALA A 49 17.01 1.12 -1.77
C ALA A 49 16.85 2.64 -1.88
N GLN A 50 17.45 3.40 -0.96
CA GLN A 50 17.39 4.86 -1.02
C GLN A 50 18.05 5.42 -2.29
N GLU A 51 19.25 4.93 -2.63
CA GLU A 51 19.94 5.38 -3.86
C GLU A 51 19.14 5.04 -5.11
N TYR A 52 18.50 3.87 -5.14
CA TYR A 52 17.61 3.44 -6.23
C TYR A 52 16.46 4.43 -6.41
N LEU A 53 15.74 4.74 -5.33
CA LEU A 53 14.57 5.63 -5.34
C LEU A 53 14.94 7.09 -5.59
N LEU A 54 16.08 7.56 -5.07
CA LEU A 54 16.60 8.90 -5.40
C LEU A 54 16.90 9.05 -6.90
N GLY A 55 17.31 7.97 -7.58
CA GLY A 55 17.45 7.96 -9.04
C GLY A 55 16.17 8.41 -9.76
N TYR A 56 15.03 7.90 -9.31
CA TYR A 56 13.71 8.25 -9.83
C TYR A 56 13.31 9.69 -9.48
N LEU A 57 13.49 10.09 -8.22
CA LEU A 57 13.13 11.44 -7.77
C LEU A 57 13.95 12.51 -8.50
N ARG A 58 15.27 12.35 -8.60
CA ARG A 58 16.16 13.29 -9.31
C ARG A 58 15.81 13.44 -10.79
N ALA A 59 15.35 12.37 -11.43
CA ALA A 59 15.05 12.39 -12.85
C ALA A 59 13.81 13.22 -13.19
N TRP A 60 12.82 13.25 -12.29
CA TRP A 60 11.45 13.65 -12.65
C TRP A 60 10.76 14.59 -11.67
N THR A 61 11.38 14.93 -10.55
CA THR A 61 10.76 15.76 -9.50
C THR A 61 11.71 16.87 -9.04
N VAL A 62 11.15 17.85 -8.32
CA VAL A 62 11.92 18.83 -7.55
C VAL A 62 11.96 18.40 -6.08
N GLY A 63 13.14 18.54 -5.47
CA GLY A 63 13.32 18.28 -4.04
C GLY A 63 12.64 19.38 -3.21
N PRO A 64 11.79 19.04 -2.23
CA PRO A 64 11.02 20.02 -1.48
C PRO A 64 11.74 20.53 -0.23
N PHE A 65 12.92 20.00 0.11
CA PHE A 65 13.66 20.37 1.31
C PHE A 65 14.84 21.30 1.00
N ASP A 66 15.27 22.02 2.03
CA ASP A 66 16.49 22.82 1.97
C ASP A 66 17.71 21.90 1.86
N GLY A 67 18.46 22.02 0.77
CA GLY A 67 19.65 21.22 0.52
C GLY A 67 20.08 21.24 -0.94
N ASP A 68 21.29 20.76 -1.20
CA ASP A 68 21.80 20.60 -2.56
C ASP A 68 21.83 19.11 -2.93
N GLY A 69 21.63 18.78 -4.21
CA GLY A 69 21.70 17.40 -4.68
C GLY A 69 20.64 16.50 -4.02
N ASP A 70 21.08 15.39 -3.43
CA ASP A 70 20.18 14.41 -2.82
C ASP A 70 19.56 14.89 -1.51
N ASP A 71 20.20 15.83 -0.81
CA ASP A 71 19.69 16.36 0.46
C ASP A 71 18.37 17.10 0.24
N ALA A 72 18.14 17.68 -0.94
CA ALA A 72 16.87 18.31 -1.31
C ALA A 72 15.68 17.34 -1.34
N TYR A 73 15.93 16.03 -1.41
CA TYR A 73 14.92 14.97 -1.46
C TYR A 73 14.82 14.18 -0.15
N ARG A 74 15.70 14.44 0.81
CA ARG A 74 15.81 13.67 2.05
C ARG A 74 15.20 14.43 3.22
N GLN A 75 14.23 13.81 3.88
CA GLN A 75 13.79 14.23 5.20
C GLN A 75 14.42 13.31 6.24
N SER A 76 15.54 13.71 6.82
CA SER A 76 16.14 12.97 7.92
C SER A 76 15.40 13.24 9.22
N PHE A 77 15.15 12.19 9.99
CA PHE A 77 14.57 12.25 11.32
C PHE A 77 15.31 11.27 12.25
N THR A 78 14.88 11.15 13.51
CA THR A 78 15.53 10.28 14.49
C THR A 78 15.59 8.84 13.97
N ASP A 79 16.81 8.41 13.70
CA ASP A 79 17.16 7.09 13.21
C ASP A 79 16.46 6.69 11.90
N GLY A 80 16.13 7.61 10.97
CA GLY A 80 15.52 7.25 9.69
C GLY A 80 15.57 8.37 8.65
N THR A 81 15.20 8.08 7.39
CA THR A 81 15.14 9.10 6.33
C THR A 81 14.05 8.81 5.31
N ASN A 82 13.04 9.69 5.21
CA ASN A 82 12.09 9.65 4.11
C ASN A 82 12.71 10.22 2.83
N LEU A 83 12.20 9.78 1.68
CA LEU A 83 12.55 10.34 0.38
C LEU A 83 11.31 10.96 -0.24
N VAL A 84 11.38 12.25 -0.60
CA VAL A 84 10.23 13.00 -1.09
C VAL A 84 10.61 13.83 -2.30
N GLY A 85 9.76 13.83 -3.33
CA GLY A 85 9.88 14.72 -4.48
C GLY A 85 8.53 15.20 -4.99
N ILE A 86 8.50 16.39 -5.59
CA ILE A 86 7.26 17.01 -6.09
C ILE A 86 7.31 17.14 -7.62
N VAL A 87 6.22 16.76 -8.29
CA VAL A 87 5.94 17.17 -9.67
C VAL A 87 5.03 18.40 -9.63
N PRO A 88 5.50 19.60 -10.03
CA PRO A 88 4.69 20.81 -9.95
C PRO A 88 3.47 20.77 -10.87
N GLY A 89 2.34 21.24 -10.35
CA GLY A 89 1.11 21.47 -11.10
C GLY A 89 1.15 22.75 -11.94
N THR A 90 0.04 23.04 -12.60
CA THR A 90 -0.10 24.21 -13.49
C THR A 90 -1.05 25.26 -12.93
N THR A 91 -2.35 24.98 -12.90
CA THR A 91 -3.41 25.97 -12.56
C THR A 91 -3.81 25.94 -11.10
N ARG A 92 -3.59 24.82 -10.40
CA ARG A 92 -3.86 24.61 -8.97
C ARG A 92 -2.61 24.06 -8.28
N ALA A 93 -1.44 24.61 -8.62
CA ALA A 93 -0.13 24.10 -8.18
C ALA A 93 0.05 24.10 -6.65
N ASP A 94 -0.70 24.92 -5.91
CA ASP A 94 -0.70 24.97 -4.45
C ASP A 94 -1.65 23.94 -3.81
N GLU A 95 -2.29 23.08 -4.61
CA GLU A 95 -3.03 21.90 -4.13
C GLU A 95 -2.22 20.64 -4.44
N TYR A 96 -2.15 19.70 -3.49
CA TYR A 96 -1.26 18.56 -3.57
C TYR A 96 -2.00 17.23 -3.48
N VAL A 97 -1.76 16.32 -4.42
CA VAL A 97 -2.05 14.89 -4.21
C VAL A 97 -0.79 14.26 -3.63
N LEU A 98 -0.88 13.69 -2.43
CA LEU A 98 0.22 12.93 -1.84
C LEU A 98 0.09 11.46 -2.25
N VAL A 99 1.17 10.86 -2.71
CA VAL A 99 1.25 9.47 -3.15
C VAL A 99 2.41 8.81 -2.43
N GLY A 100 2.18 7.67 -1.78
CA GLY A 100 3.25 7.06 -1.00
C GLY A 100 3.06 5.59 -0.66
N GLY A 101 4.16 5.03 -0.17
CA GLY A 101 4.33 3.67 0.29
C GLY A 101 5.68 3.58 0.99
N HIS A 102 5.79 2.72 1.99
CA HIS A 102 7.05 2.56 2.71
C HIS A 102 8.02 1.67 1.92
N TYR A 103 9.31 1.99 2.02
CA TYR A 103 10.37 1.27 1.32
C TYR A 103 11.22 0.42 2.25
N ASP A 104 11.15 0.66 3.56
CA ASP A 104 11.77 -0.20 4.56
C ASP A 104 11.05 -1.55 4.64
N HIS A 105 11.74 -2.52 5.22
CA HIS A 105 11.12 -3.75 5.70
C HIS A 105 11.94 -4.26 6.90
N LEU A 106 11.96 -5.57 7.13
CA LEU A 106 12.47 -6.19 8.36
C LEU A 106 13.88 -6.77 8.21
N SER A 107 14.61 -6.77 9.31
CA SER A 107 15.86 -7.55 9.47
C SER A 107 15.62 -8.95 10.05
N THR A 108 14.44 -9.20 10.63
CA THR A 108 14.08 -10.49 11.21
C THR A 108 12.59 -10.75 10.99
N CYS A 109 12.29 -11.86 10.32
CA CYS A 109 10.93 -12.25 9.97
C CYS A 109 10.28 -13.03 11.10
N ARG A 110 8.95 -12.97 11.16
CA ARG A 110 8.11 -13.84 12.01
C ARG A 110 8.41 -15.32 11.73
N LEU A 111 8.58 -15.67 10.46
CA LEU A 111 8.90 -17.01 9.99
C LEU A 111 10.20 -16.99 9.18
N SER A 112 11.19 -17.78 9.58
CA SER A 112 12.49 -17.93 8.92
C SER A 112 12.89 -19.41 8.82
N THR A 113 13.84 -19.72 7.95
CA THR A 113 14.36 -21.08 7.78
C THR A 113 15.86 -21.15 8.12
N ALA A 114 16.41 -22.36 8.18
CA ALA A 114 17.86 -22.51 8.36
C ALA A 114 18.67 -22.14 7.10
N GLU A 115 18.00 -22.09 5.94
CA GLU A 115 18.61 -21.90 4.62
C GLU A 115 18.45 -20.46 4.13
N ASP A 116 17.40 -19.77 4.58
CA ASP A 116 17.14 -18.37 4.27
C ASP A 116 16.69 -17.59 5.52
N SER A 117 17.35 -16.45 5.72
CA SER A 117 17.14 -15.52 6.83
C SER A 117 16.84 -14.10 6.36
N ILE A 118 16.72 -13.85 5.05
CA ILE A 118 16.48 -12.51 4.51
C ILE A 118 14.98 -12.28 4.38
N CYS A 119 14.50 -11.19 4.96
CA CYS A 119 13.12 -10.75 4.79
C CYS A 119 13.04 -9.89 3.54
N ASN A 120 12.90 -10.49 2.37
CA ASN A 120 12.93 -9.73 1.12
C ASN A 120 11.76 -8.76 0.98
N GLY A 121 10.61 -9.02 1.61
CA GLY A 121 9.50 -8.06 1.66
C GLY A 121 9.01 -7.68 0.27
N ALA A 122 8.75 -8.69 -0.58
CA ALA A 122 8.37 -8.45 -1.96
C ALA A 122 6.99 -7.80 -2.04
N THR A 123 5.98 -8.43 -1.44
CA THR A 123 4.66 -7.84 -1.32
C THR A 123 4.67 -6.72 -0.28
N ASP A 124 5.42 -6.87 0.82
CA ASP A 124 5.53 -5.92 1.93
C ASP A 124 6.93 -5.29 2.05
N ASN A 125 7.21 -4.12 1.47
CA ASN A 125 6.35 -3.36 0.57
C ASN A 125 7.11 -2.90 -0.69
N ALA A 126 7.93 -3.80 -1.25
CA ALA A 126 8.57 -3.54 -2.54
C ALA A 126 7.53 -3.30 -3.66
N THR A 127 6.39 -4.00 -3.64
CA THR A 127 5.30 -3.78 -4.61
C THR A 127 4.64 -2.41 -4.48
N GLY A 128 4.26 -1.95 -3.29
CA GLY A 128 3.67 -0.62 -3.11
C GLY A 128 4.65 0.50 -3.45
N THR A 129 5.92 0.36 -3.03
CA THR A 129 7.01 1.26 -3.45
C THR A 129 7.15 1.31 -4.98
N ALA A 130 7.13 0.15 -5.65
CA ALA A 130 7.21 0.08 -7.11
C ALA A 130 5.98 0.70 -7.81
N VAL A 131 4.78 0.57 -7.23
CA VAL A 131 3.58 1.25 -7.72
C VAL A 131 3.72 2.77 -7.61
N VAL A 132 4.26 3.29 -6.51
CA VAL A 132 4.53 4.74 -6.36
C VAL A 132 5.50 5.22 -7.46
N VAL A 133 6.55 4.44 -7.75
CA VAL A 133 7.49 4.71 -8.86
C VAL A 133 6.78 4.70 -10.23
N ASP A 134 5.88 3.75 -10.48
CA ASP A 134 5.13 3.68 -11.74
C ASP A 134 4.16 4.86 -11.92
N VAL A 135 3.51 5.29 -10.83
CA VAL A 135 2.68 6.51 -10.83
C VAL A 135 3.55 7.74 -11.10
N LEU A 136 4.71 7.86 -10.45
CA LEU A 136 5.65 8.96 -10.69
C LEU A 136 6.03 9.04 -12.18
N ARG A 137 6.45 7.93 -12.77
CA ARG A 137 6.77 7.83 -14.20
C ARG A 137 5.60 8.30 -15.07
N ALA A 138 4.39 7.83 -14.78
CA ALA A 138 3.19 8.13 -15.56
C ALA A 138 2.71 9.60 -15.44
N ILE A 139 2.92 10.23 -14.29
CA ILE A 139 2.58 11.65 -14.07
C ILE A 139 3.64 12.54 -14.71
N ALA A 140 4.92 12.28 -14.48
CA ALA A 140 6.01 13.12 -14.99
C ALA A 140 6.16 13.08 -16.52
N LEU A 141 5.94 11.92 -17.15
CA LEU A 141 6.01 11.75 -18.61
C LEU A 141 4.67 12.02 -19.32
N GLY A 142 3.60 12.26 -18.55
CA GLY A 142 2.26 12.51 -19.05
C GLY A 142 1.98 13.99 -19.35
N ARG A 143 0.69 14.33 -19.45
CA ARG A 143 0.27 15.73 -19.41
C ARG A 143 0.55 16.28 -18.02
N THR A 144 1.21 17.44 -17.93
CA THR A 144 1.44 18.13 -16.66
C THR A 144 0.12 18.27 -15.90
N PRO A 145 0.07 17.89 -14.61
CA PRO A 145 -1.16 17.93 -13.83
C PRO A 145 -1.59 19.36 -13.50
N GLU A 146 -2.86 19.53 -13.13
CA GLU A 146 -3.37 20.84 -12.67
C GLU A 146 -2.95 21.11 -11.23
N ARG A 147 -3.04 20.10 -10.37
CA ARG A 147 -2.50 20.06 -9.00
C ARG A 147 -1.06 19.56 -8.99
N SER A 148 -0.29 19.96 -7.98
CA SER A 148 1.02 19.33 -7.75
C SER A 148 0.83 17.91 -7.20
N VAL A 149 1.81 17.04 -7.45
CA VAL A 149 1.80 15.66 -6.94
C VAL A 149 3.08 15.41 -6.15
N ILE A 150 2.93 15.01 -4.90
CA ILE A 150 4.03 14.66 -4.00
C ILE A 150 4.19 13.15 -4.04
N PHE A 151 5.40 12.68 -4.26
CA PHE A 151 5.79 11.29 -4.17
C PHE A 151 6.66 11.11 -2.95
N ALA A 152 6.25 10.26 -2.03
CA ALA A 152 6.94 10.03 -0.77
C ALA A 152 7.16 8.55 -0.52
N PHE A 153 8.40 8.20 -0.18
CA PHE A 153 8.81 6.87 0.24
C PHE A 153 9.13 6.92 1.73
N TRP A 154 8.32 6.22 2.52
CA TRP A 154 8.42 6.24 3.98
C TRP A 154 9.47 5.25 4.45
N ASP A 155 10.24 5.67 5.44
CA ASP A 155 11.16 4.81 6.15
C ASP A 155 10.55 4.46 7.52
N ARG A 156 10.93 3.31 8.08
CA ARG A 156 10.51 2.85 9.40
C ARG A 156 9.00 2.80 9.60
N GLU A 157 8.26 2.35 8.60
CA GLU A 157 6.84 1.99 8.76
C GLU A 157 6.71 0.82 9.74
N GLU A 158 7.56 -0.19 9.56
CA GLU A 158 7.53 -1.45 10.32
C GLU A 158 7.91 -1.26 11.80
N ASP A 159 8.55 -0.14 12.11
CA ASP A 159 8.90 0.28 13.48
C ASP A 159 7.82 1.17 14.13
N GLY A 160 6.64 1.31 13.49
CA GLY A 160 5.50 2.06 14.01
C GLY A 160 5.25 3.39 13.30
N LEU A 161 5.25 3.39 11.97
CA LEU A 161 4.88 4.53 11.11
C LEU A 161 5.79 5.76 11.30
N LEU A 162 7.06 5.56 11.66
CA LEU A 162 7.91 6.64 12.15
C LEU A 162 8.25 7.66 11.06
N GLY A 163 8.45 7.20 9.82
CA GLY A 163 8.69 8.07 8.67
C GLY A 163 7.51 8.96 8.34
N SER A 164 6.34 8.38 8.10
CA SER A 164 5.13 9.17 7.83
C SER A 164 4.75 10.08 9.00
N ALA A 165 4.95 9.64 10.25
CA ALA A 165 4.76 10.48 11.43
C ALA A 165 5.72 11.67 11.47
N ALA A 166 6.99 11.48 11.11
CA ALA A 166 7.97 12.55 11.00
C ALA A 166 7.59 13.54 9.89
N TYR A 167 7.19 13.04 8.72
CA TYR A 167 6.69 13.89 7.62
C TYR A 167 5.51 14.74 8.07
N ALA A 168 4.51 14.12 8.69
CA ALA A 168 3.30 14.82 9.09
C ALA A 168 3.49 15.75 10.30
N ALA A 169 4.65 15.69 10.97
CA ALA A 169 5.03 16.61 12.03
C ALA A 169 5.77 17.85 11.48
N ASP A 170 6.55 17.69 10.41
CA ASP A 170 7.30 18.77 9.75
C ASP A 170 7.20 18.66 8.22
N PRO A 171 6.01 18.87 7.64
CA PRO A 171 5.79 18.64 6.21
C PRO A 171 6.36 19.81 5.39
N PRO A 172 6.91 19.55 4.19
CA PRO A 172 7.44 20.61 3.33
C PRO A 172 6.35 21.51 2.73
N VAL A 173 5.08 21.08 2.80
CA VAL A 173 3.90 21.86 2.42
C VAL A 173 2.85 21.73 3.51
N PRO A 174 1.94 22.72 3.69
CA PRO A 174 0.85 22.58 4.66
C PRO A 174 -0.01 21.34 4.37
N LEU A 175 -0.31 20.53 5.40
CA LEU A 175 -1.20 19.36 5.21
C LEU A 175 -2.61 19.75 4.78
N ASP A 176 -3.06 20.95 5.16
CA ASP A 176 -4.33 21.52 4.72
C ASP A 176 -4.38 21.74 3.20
N ASP A 177 -3.23 21.79 2.51
CA ASP A 177 -3.13 21.90 1.05
C ASP A 177 -3.09 20.52 0.35
N VAL A 178 -2.97 19.44 1.11
CA VAL A 178 -3.03 18.06 0.60
C VAL A 178 -4.50 17.66 0.40
N VAL A 179 -4.90 17.47 -0.85
CA VAL A 179 -6.29 17.17 -1.21
C VAL A 179 -6.68 15.73 -0.95
N ALA A 180 -5.71 14.82 -1.01
CA ALA A 180 -5.83 13.42 -0.62
C ALA A 180 -4.45 12.78 -0.52
N TYR A 181 -4.33 11.78 0.35
CA TYR A 181 -3.21 10.85 0.40
C TYR A 181 -3.61 9.49 -0.16
N VAL A 182 -2.87 9.02 -1.18
CA VAL A 182 -3.04 7.72 -1.81
C VAL A 182 -1.89 6.82 -1.34
N ASN A 183 -2.21 5.89 -0.44
CA ASN A 183 -1.27 4.95 0.18
C ASN A 183 -1.28 3.60 -0.54
N PHE A 184 -0.10 3.05 -0.84
CA PHE A 184 0.05 1.70 -1.39
C PHE A 184 0.90 0.85 -0.44
N ASP A 185 0.29 -0.20 0.09
CA ASP A 185 0.96 -1.14 0.97
C ASP A 185 0.33 -2.53 0.89
N ILE A 186 1.20 -3.52 0.62
CA ILE A 186 0.89 -4.87 0.18
C ILE A 186 0.05 -4.87 -1.10
N GLN A 187 0.71 -5.00 -2.25
CA GLN A 187 0.08 -5.15 -3.57
C GLN A 187 0.54 -6.46 -4.24
N GLY A 188 -0.21 -6.94 -5.22
CA GLY A 188 0.10 -8.20 -5.91
C GLY A 188 0.13 -9.43 -4.98
N ALA A 189 -0.54 -9.35 -3.83
CA ALA A 189 -0.62 -10.46 -2.86
C ALA A 189 -1.98 -11.14 -2.94
N ASN A 190 -2.05 -12.41 -2.56
CA ASN A 190 -3.28 -13.18 -2.52
C ASN A 190 -3.55 -13.66 -1.10
N LEU A 191 -4.75 -13.38 -0.59
CA LEU A 191 -5.18 -13.85 0.74
C LEU A 191 -5.31 -15.39 0.76
N ARG A 192 -5.97 -15.91 -0.27
CA ARG A 192 -6.27 -17.33 -0.55
C ARG A 192 -6.55 -17.49 -2.05
N PRO A 193 -6.65 -18.73 -2.59
CA PRO A 193 -7.01 -18.95 -3.99
C PRO A 193 -8.33 -18.28 -4.43
N SER A 194 -9.38 -18.30 -3.62
CA SER A 194 -10.66 -17.64 -3.98
C SER A 194 -10.63 -16.11 -3.86
N GLY A 195 -9.62 -15.56 -3.16
CA GLY A 195 -9.41 -14.11 -2.98
C GLY A 195 -8.52 -13.46 -4.05
N ARG A 196 -8.04 -14.20 -5.05
CA ARG A 196 -7.03 -13.70 -6.01
C ARG A 196 -7.47 -12.50 -6.83
N THR A 197 -8.75 -12.43 -7.19
CA THR A 197 -9.32 -11.31 -7.94
C THR A 197 -9.77 -10.15 -7.05
N THR A 198 -9.67 -10.27 -5.73
CA THR A 198 -10.10 -9.25 -4.77
C THR A 198 -8.94 -8.33 -4.38
N THR A 199 -9.21 -7.04 -4.30
CA THR A 199 -8.29 -6.03 -3.75
C THR A 199 -9.09 -4.96 -3.01
N PHE A 200 -8.47 -4.23 -2.08
CA PHE A 200 -9.18 -3.31 -1.19
C PHE A 200 -8.75 -1.87 -1.42
N ALA A 201 -9.72 -0.96 -1.33
CA ALA A 201 -9.52 0.49 -1.25
C ALA A 201 -10.15 0.99 0.05
N VAL A 202 -9.31 1.18 1.06
CA VAL A 202 -9.75 1.46 2.43
C VAL A 202 -9.76 2.97 2.69
N GLY A 203 -10.83 3.48 3.30
CA GLY A 203 -10.91 4.84 3.82
C GLY A 203 -11.29 5.92 2.80
N ALA A 204 -11.66 5.55 1.56
CA ALA A 204 -12.05 6.52 0.52
C ALA A 204 -13.21 7.44 0.96
N GLU A 205 -14.09 6.97 1.84
CA GLU A 205 -15.17 7.74 2.42
C GLU A 205 -14.69 8.93 3.26
N THR A 206 -13.43 8.91 3.72
CA THR A 206 -12.80 10.05 4.40
C THR A 206 -12.71 11.27 3.49
N GLY A 207 -12.66 11.12 2.16
CA GLY A 207 -12.70 12.25 1.21
C GLY A 207 -14.09 12.60 0.69
N GLY A 208 -15.14 11.98 1.26
CA GLY A 208 -16.51 12.12 0.81
C GLY A 208 -16.75 11.55 -0.61
N PRO A 209 -17.87 11.92 -1.24
CA PRO A 209 -18.24 11.41 -2.58
C PRO A 209 -17.17 11.66 -3.63
N VAL A 210 -16.43 12.77 -3.53
CA VAL A 210 -15.38 13.11 -4.52
C VAL A 210 -14.28 12.06 -4.57
N LEU A 211 -13.83 11.56 -3.41
CA LEU A 211 -12.78 10.54 -3.36
C LEU A 211 -13.33 9.14 -3.66
N ILE A 212 -14.53 8.81 -3.16
CA ILE A 212 -15.23 7.56 -3.50
C ILE A 212 -15.37 7.44 -5.02
N ASP A 213 -15.98 8.43 -5.68
CA ASP A 213 -16.23 8.37 -7.11
C ASP A 213 -14.92 8.34 -7.91
N ALA A 214 -13.86 9.00 -7.44
CA ALA A 214 -12.55 8.95 -8.10
C ALA A 214 -11.94 7.55 -8.08
N VAL A 215 -12.01 6.87 -6.93
CA VAL A 215 -11.55 5.48 -6.76
C VAL A 215 -12.40 4.54 -7.62
N GLU A 216 -13.72 4.66 -7.60
CA GLU A 216 -14.62 3.81 -8.40
C GLU A 216 -14.39 3.98 -9.91
N ARG A 217 -14.31 5.23 -10.40
CA ARG A 217 -13.98 5.50 -11.82
C ARG A 217 -12.62 4.94 -12.20
N ALA A 218 -11.64 5.04 -11.30
CA ALA A 218 -10.31 4.50 -11.53
C ALA A 218 -10.29 2.97 -11.53
N ALA A 219 -11.12 2.31 -10.71
CA ALA A 219 -11.20 0.85 -10.63
C ALA A 219 -12.00 0.23 -11.78
N ALA A 220 -13.03 0.92 -12.29
CA ALA A 220 -13.97 0.38 -13.29
C ALA A 220 -13.37 -0.32 -14.53
N PRO A 221 -12.19 0.08 -15.08
CA PRO A 221 -11.58 -0.64 -16.20
C PRO A 221 -10.84 -1.94 -15.82
N SER A 222 -10.61 -2.20 -14.54
CA SER A 222 -9.95 -3.40 -14.04
C SER A 222 -10.93 -4.58 -13.98
N THR A 223 -10.40 -5.80 -14.10
CA THR A 223 -11.17 -7.02 -13.82
C THR A 223 -11.10 -7.43 -12.35
N LEU A 224 -10.31 -6.73 -11.53
CA LEU A 224 -10.25 -6.96 -10.10
C LEU A 224 -11.53 -6.46 -9.43
N ASP A 225 -12.03 -7.27 -8.51
CA ASP A 225 -13.09 -6.96 -7.58
C ASP A 225 -12.54 -6.02 -6.49
N THR A 226 -12.52 -4.72 -6.81
CA THR A 226 -12.02 -3.68 -5.89
C THR A 226 -13.10 -3.35 -4.86
N ARG A 227 -12.88 -3.76 -3.62
CA ARG A 227 -13.78 -3.54 -2.50
C ARG A 227 -13.43 -2.25 -1.78
N LEU A 228 -14.35 -1.29 -1.77
CA LEU A 228 -14.23 -0.11 -0.92
C LEU A 228 -14.63 -0.53 0.50
N LEU A 229 -13.79 -0.21 1.49
CA LEU A 229 -14.05 -0.49 2.89
C LEU A 229 -13.81 0.76 3.74
N SER A 230 -14.58 0.93 4.81
CA SER A 230 -14.39 2.03 5.76
C SER A 230 -12.99 2.02 6.39
N LEU A 231 -12.51 3.19 6.80
CA LEU A 231 -11.18 3.42 7.38
C LEU A 231 -10.81 2.44 8.51
N ILE A 232 -11.79 2.00 9.31
CA ILE A 232 -11.56 1.04 10.41
C ILE A 232 -10.93 -0.27 9.93
N PHE A 233 -11.21 -0.71 8.70
CA PHE A 233 -10.69 -1.96 8.15
C PHE A 233 -9.20 -1.89 7.80
N GLY A 234 -8.62 -0.68 7.75
CA GLY A 234 -7.17 -0.48 7.65
C GLY A 234 -6.45 -0.71 8.97
N LEU A 235 -7.20 -0.83 10.08
CA LEU A 235 -6.72 -1.13 11.45
C LEU A 235 -5.63 -0.18 11.98
N GLY A 236 -5.41 0.95 11.30
CA GLY A 236 -4.31 1.86 11.62
C GLY A 236 -2.93 1.27 11.37
N ARG A 237 -2.81 0.26 10.50
CA ARG A 237 -1.59 -0.57 10.32
C ARG A 237 -0.70 -0.17 9.13
N SER A 238 -0.86 1.04 8.61
CA SER A 238 -0.06 1.55 7.50
C SER A 238 -0.07 3.08 7.52
N ASP A 239 0.79 3.73 6.72
CA ASP A 239 1.06 5.18 6.81
C ASP A 239 -0.18 6.06 6.62
N HIS A 240 -1.23 5.57 5.93
CA HIS A 240 -2.51 6.27 5.78
C HIS A 240 -3.09 6.74 7.13
N ALA A 241 -2.89 5.97 8.19
CA ALA A 241 -3.42 6.26 9.52
C ALA A 241 -2.91 7.59 10.07
N VAL A 242 -1.64 7.93 9.80
CA VAL A 242 -1.00 9.17 10.26
C VAL A 242 -1.67 10.40 9.66
N PHE A 243 -2.05 10.31 8.39
CA PHE A 243 -2.69 11.38 7.62
C PHE A 243 -4.18 11.49 7.93
N ALA A 244 -4.88 10.36 8.03
CA ALA A 244 -6.29 10.34 8.45
C ALA A 244 -6.47 10.97 9.85
N ALA A 245 -5.55 10.68 10.79
CA ALA A 245 -5.57 11.28 12.13
C ALA A 245 -5.35 12.81 12.13
N ARG A 246 -4.89 13.39 11.01
CA ARG A 246 -4.70 14.83 10.80
C ARG A 246 -5.73 15.42 9.84
N ASN A 247 -6.84 14.73 9.61
CA ASN A 247 -7.94 15.15 8.72
C ASN A 247 -7.49 15.38 7.27
N VAL A 248 -6.48 14.64 6.79
CA VAL A 248 -6.19 14.55 5.36
C VAL A 248 -7.04 13.41 4.80
N PRO A 249 -7.81 13.61 3.72
CA PRO A 249 -8.52 12.52 3.05
C PRO A 249 -7.55 11.41 2.62
N VAL A 250 -7.90 10.15 2.85
CA VAL A 250 -7.02 9.01 2.52
C VAL A 250 -7.74 7.99 1.66
N VAL A 251 -6.99 7.32 0.81
CA VAL A 251 -7.35 5.98 0.31
C VAL A 251 -6.13 5.08 0.43
N PHE A 252 -6.31 3.95 1.08
CA PHE A 252 -5.30 2.94 1.27
C PHE A 252 -5.61 1.73 0.40
N PHE A 253 -4.79 1.54 -0.64
CA PHE A 253 -4.85 0.35 -1.48
C PHE A 253 -4.01 -0.76 -0.88
N THR A 254 -4.63 -1.93 -0.69
CA THR A 254 -3.98 -3.12 -0.12
C THR A 254 -4.65 -4.41 -0.58
N ASP A 255 -3.89 -5.50 -0.56
CA ASP A 255 -4.41 -6.87 -0.62
C ASP A 255 -4.54 -7.53 0.76
N SER A 256 -4.32 -6.75 1.84
CA SER A 256 -4.30 -7.21 3.22
C SER A 256 -3.22 -8.26 3.49
N THR A 257 -3.09 -8.70 4.74
CA THR A 257 -2.01 -9.61 5.16
C THR A 257 -2.39 -11.06 4.90
N GLY A 258 -1.63 -11.75 4.06
CA GLY A 258 -1.73 -13.19 3.81
C GLY A 258 -0.72 -14.02 4.60
N PRO A 259 -0.61 -15.34 4.33
CA PRO A 259 0.34 -16.24 5.00
C PRO A 259 1.81 -15.85 4.85
N CYS A 260 2.16 -15.19 3.74
CA CYS A 260 3.52 -14.73 3.44
C CYS A 260 3.96 -13.51 4.26
N TYR A 261 3.01 -12.79 4.87
CA TYR A 261 3.30 -11.56 5.62
C TYR A 261 4.37 -11.79 6.70
N HIS A 262 5.39 -10.92 6.70
CA HIS A 262 6.53 -10.95 7.62
C HIS A 262 7.24 -12.31 7.65
N SER A 263 7.39 -12.97 6.51
CA SER A 263 8.11 -14.25 6.37
C SER A 263 9.22 -14.15 5.34
N VAL A 264 10.24 -15.01 5.46
CA VAL A 264 11.29 -15.14 4.43
C VAL A 264 10.74 -15.61 3.08
N HIS A 265 9.49 -16.09 3.05
CA HIS A 265 8.81 -16.50 1.82
C HIS A 265 8.09 -15.33 1.13
N ASP A 266 8.03 -14.13 1.72
CA ASP A 266 7.62 -12.91 1.01
C ASP A 266 8.73 -12.45 0.05
N ASP A 267 8.91 -13.21 -1.01
CA ASP A 267 9.92 -13.03 -2.05
C ASP A 267 9.24 -12.83 -3.41
N PHE A 268 9.98 -12.34 -4.41
CA PHE A 268 9.47 -11.99 -5.74
C PHE A 268 8.61 -13.08 -6.38
N GLY A 269 8.94 -14.35 -6.12
CA GLY A 269 8.23 -15.51 -6.63
C GLY A 269 6.77 -15.64 -6.18
N VAL A 270 6.34 -14.95 -5.12
CA VAL A 270 4.95 -15.01 -4.62
C VAL A 270 4.08 -13.85 -5.11
N VAL A 271 4.65 -12.89 -5.85
CA VAL A 271 3.91 -11.73 -6.35
C VAL A 271 3.07 -12.10 -7.56
N ASP A 272 1.76 -11.89 -7.49
CA ASP A 272 0.84 -11.99 -8.62
C ASP A 272 1.00 -10.76 -9.52
N LEU A 273 1.90 -10.88 -10.50
CA LEU A 273 2.28 -9.78 -11.38
C LEU A 273 1.12 -9.26 -12.25
N ASP A 274 0.19 -10.13 -12.64
CA ASP A 274 -0.96 -9.73 -13.47
C ASP A 274 -1.99 -8.95 -12.64
N LYS A 275 -2.17 -9.33 -11.37
CA LYS A 275 -2.92 -8.53 -10.40
C LYS A 275 -2.25 -7.17 -10.16
N LEU A 276 -0.94 -7.17 -9.93
CA LEU A 276 -0.15 -5.96 -9.67
C LEU A 276 -0.20 -4.97 -10.85
N ASP A 277 -0.14 -5.45 -12.09
CA ASP A 277 -0.25 -4.60 -13.29
C ASP A 277 -1.60 -3.85 -13.34
N GLN A 278 -2.69 -4.53 -12.93
CA GLN A 278 -4.01 -3.92 -12.85
C GLN A 278 -4.12 -2.91 -11.71
N GLN A 279 -3.59 -3.25 -10.54
CA GLN A 279 -3.51 -2.36 -9.38
C GLN A 279 -2.74 -1.08 -9.71
N SER A 280 -1.56 -1.19 -10.33
CA SER A 280 -0.79 -0.03 -10.77
C SER A 280 -1.54 0.81 -11.82
N ALA A 281 -2.29 0.17 -12.72
CA ALA A 281 -3.13 0.90 -13.66
C ALA A 281 -4.26 1.68 -12.95
N THR A 282 -4.87 1.11 -11.92
CA THR A 282 -5.86 1.78 -11.06
C THR A 282 -5.22 2.91 -10.26
N ALA A 283 -4.03 2.71 -9.70
CA ALA A 283 -3.25 3.74 -8.99
C ALA A 283 -2.99 4.96 -9.88
N ARG A 284 -2.47 4.74 -11.10
CA ARG A 284 -2.23 5.81 -12.08
C ARG A 284 -3.50 6.58 -12.45
N ARG A 285 -4.64 5.89 -12.60
CA ARG A 285 -5.92 6.53 -12.89
C ARG A 285 -6.44 7.34 -11.71
N THR A 286 -6.35 6.80 -10.50
CA THR A 286 -6.78 7.47 -9.25
C THR A 286 -6.01 8.78 -9.06
N VAL A 287 -4.67 8.72 -9.10
CA VAL A 287 -3.83 9.92 -8.92
C VAL A 287 -4.05 10.92 -10.04
N ARG A 288 -4.22 10.48 -11.29
CA ARG A 288 -4.52 11.39 -12.40
C ARG A 288 -5.88 12.07 -12.25
N ASP A 289 -6.90 11.34 -11.81
CA ASP A 289 -8.23 11.91 -11.58
C ASP A 289 -8.18 12.93 -10.45
N LEU A 290 -7.54 12.61 -9.32
CA LEU A 290 -7.35 13.56 -8.22
C LEU A 290 -6.51 14.78 -8.63
N ALA A 291 -5.45 14.60 -9.43
CA ALA A 291 -4.57 15.69 -9.83
C ALA A 291 -5.18 16.65 -10.88
N ASN A 292 -6.23 16.23 -11.58
CA ASN A 292 -6.87 17.02 -12.65
C ASN A 292 -8.36 17.30 -12.41
N GLY A 293 -8.98 16.61 -11.47
CA GLY A 293 -10.39 16.74 -11.14
C GLY A 293 -10.73 18.17 -10.71
N PRO A 294 -11.91 18.69 -11.11
CA PRO A 294 -12.30 20.06 -10.76
C PRO A 294 -12.65 20.19 -9.28
N GLU A 295 -13.14 19.12 -8.67
CA GLU A 295 -13.54 19.07 -7.28
C GLU A 295 -12.36 18.68 -6.38
N ARG A 296 -12.41 19.15 -5.15
CA ARG A 296 -11.40 18.90 -4.12
C ARG A 296 -12.02 17.98 -3.07
N PRO A 297 -11.47 16.77 -2.83
CA PRO A 297 -11.89 15.96 -1.69
C PRO A 297 -11.74 16.74 -0.40
N THR A 298 -12.70 16.55 0.51
CA THR A 298 -12.72 17.23 1.81
C THR A 298 -12.91 16.18 2.88
N PHE A 299 -12.15 16.30 3.98
CA PHE A 299 -12.20 15.32 5.04
C PHE A 299 -13.60 15.25 5.66
N ALA A 300 -14.24 14.09 5.57
CA ALA A 300 -15.56 13.85 6.11
C ALA A 300 -15.48 13.56 7.61
N THR A 301 -16.23 14.33 8.40
CA THR A 301 -16.33 14.15 9.86
C THR A 301 -17.63 13.45 10.24
N GLY A 302 -17.63 12.73 11.36
CA GLY A 302 -18.85 12.07 11.87
C GLY A 302 -19.28 10.87 11.04
N LEU A 303 -18.35 10.27 10.29
CA LEU A 303 -18.55 9.00 9.63
C LEU A 303 -18.85 7.89 10.66
N PRO A 304 -19.72 6.92 10.33
CA PRO A 304 -19.85 5.73 11.15
C PRO A 304 -18.52 4.96 11.15
N LEU A 305 -18.29 4.16 12.20
CA LEU A 305 -17.08 3.36 12.30
C LEU A 305 -16.98 2.34 11.15
N ALA A 306 -18.11 1.69 10.85
CA ALA A 306 -18.32 0.82 9.70
C ALA A 306 -19.77 0.97 9.21
N THR A 307 -20.01 0.56 7.98
CA THR A 307 -21.30 0.59 7.28
C THR A 307 -21.83 -0.83 7.07
N PHE A 308 -23.10 -0.96 6.70
CA PHE A 308 -23.66 -2.26 6.32
C PHE A 308 -22.98 -2.83 5.06
N ASP A 309 -22.62 -1.95 4.12
CA ASP A 309 -21.93 -2.36 2.89
C ASP A 309 -20.53 -2.95 3.16
N ASP A 310 -19.86 -2.51 4.23
CA ASP A 310 -18.61 -3.13 4.68
C ASP A 310 -18.84 -4.60 5.10
N PHE A 311 -19.87 -4.84 5.92
CA PHE A 311 -20.23 -6.20 6.35
C PHE A 311 -20.64 -7.07 5.17
N LEU A 312 -21.44 -6.54 4.25
CA LEU A 312 -21.84 -7.25 3.04
C LEU A 312 -20.62 -7.59 2.15
N SER A 313 -19.68 -6.66 2.03
CA SER A 313 -18.47 -6.87 1.23
C SER A 313 -17.59 -7.97 1.83
N VAL A 314 -17.33 -7.92 3.14
CA VAL A 314 -16.55 -8.94 3.85
C VAL A 314 -17.28 -10.28 3.84
N HIS A 315 -18.58 -10.31 4.07
CA HIS A 315 -19.42 -11.51 4.00
C HIS A 315 -19.26 -12.25 2.67
N GLN A 316 -19.41 -11.56 1.53
CA GLN A 316 -19.27 -12.17 0.20
C GLN A 316 -17.88 -12.75 -0.06
N LEU A 317 -16.83 -12.14 0.50
CA LEU A 317 -15.48 -12.68 0.39
C LEU A 317 -15.33 -13.95 1.23
N LEU A 318 -15.86 -13.94 2.46
CA LEU A 318 -15.80 -15.09 3.37
C LEU A 318 -16.64 -16.25 2.89
N GLU A 319 -17.81 -15.99 2.31
CA GLU A 319 -18.66 -17.02 1.71
C GLU A 319 -17.89 -17.79 0.62
N ARG A 320 -17.19 -17.07 -0.28
CA ARG A 320 -16.33 -17.70 -1.30
C ARG A 320 -15.18 -18.48 -0.67
N MET A 321 -14.50 -17.90 0.31
CA MET A 321 -13.36 -18.55 0.97
C MET A 321 -13.77 -19.83 1.71
N ILE A 322 -14.94 -19.84 2.35
CA ILE A 322 -15.49 -21.05 3.00
C ILE A 322 -15.91 -22.08 1.96
N ALA A 323 -16.46 -21.67 0.83
CA ALA A 323 -16.88 -22.58 -0.23
C ALA A 323 -15.70 -23.24 -0.96
N GLU A 324 -14.60 -22.50 -1.16
CA GLU A 324 -13.53 -22.90 -2.09
C GLU A 324 -12.20 -23.22 -1.40
N ASP A 325 -11.88 -22.59 -0.26
CA ASP A 325 -10.55 -22.63 0.35
C ASP A 325 -10.53 -23.25 1.75
N LEU A 326 -11.66 -23.70 2.30
CA LEU A 326 -11.75 -24.13 3.71
C LEU A 326 -10.78 -25.27 4.06
N ASP A 327 -10.47 -26.13 3.10
CA ASP A 327 -9.53 -27.25 3.25
C ASP A 327 -8.05 -26.82 3.27
N THR A 328 -7.75 -25.58 2.88
CA THR A 328 -6.42 -24.98 2.98
C THR A 328 -6.09 -24.51 4.39
N PHE A 329 -7.09 -24.44 5.29
CA PHE A 329 -6.89 -24.06 6.68
C PHE A 329 -6.63 -25.29 7.58
N PRO A 330 -5.81 -25.15 8.64
CA PRO A 330 -5.78 -26.14 9.71
C PRO A 330 -7.20 -26.41 10.26
N THR A 331 -7.52 -27.65 10.63
CA THR A 331 -8.90 -28.02 11.02
C THR A 331 -9.48 -27.17 12.14
N SER A 332 -8.67 -26.77 13.13
CA SER A 332 -9.12 -25.86 14.20
C SER A 332 -9.49 -24.48 13.66
N ASP A 333 -8.69 -23.97 12.73
CA ASP A 333 -8.81 -22.63 12.18
C ASP A 333 -9.99 -22.58 11.19
N ALA A 334 -10.22 -23.64 10.42
CA ALA A 334 -11.40 -23.81 9.59
C ALA A 334 -12.71 -23.76 10.41
N ALA A 335 -12.75 -24.45 11.56
CA ALA A 335 -13.91 -24.43 12.44
C ALA A 335 -14.18 -23.03 13.01
N THR A 336 -13.12 -22.33 13.44
CA THR A 336 -13.25 -20.95 13.92
C THR A 336 -13.66 -19.99 12.78
N LEU A 337 -13.15 -20.17 11.57
CA LEU A 337 -13.53 -19.36 10.41
C LEU A 337 -15.04 -19.43 10.15
N VAL A 338 -15.62 -20.64 10.18
CA VAL A 338 -17.07 -20.84 10.03
C VAL A 338 -17.85 -20.18 11.16
N GLU A 339 -17.41 -20.34 12.41
CA GLU A 339 -18.04 -19.69 13.57
C GLU A 339 -18.06 -18.15 13.43
N LYS A 340 -16.95 -17.54 12.98
CA LYS A 340 -16.89 -16.09 12.80
C LYS A 340 -17.67 -15.62 11.58
N PHE A 341 -17.74 -16.43 10.54
CA PHE A 341 -18.60 -16.15 9.40
C PHE A 341 -20.07 -16.12 9.79
N GLU A 342 -20.56 -17.06 10.61
CA GLU A 342 -21.95 -17.06 11.10
C GLU A 342 -22.31 -15.74 11.81
N VAL A 343 -21.38 -15.15 12.57
CA VAL A 343 -21.61 -13.84 13.21
C VAL A 343 -21.80 -12.72 12.19
N VAL A 344 -21.04 -12.74 11.09
CA VAL A 344 -21.16 -11.74 10.01
C VAL A 344 -22.42 -12.00 9.18
N ASP A 345 -22.73 -13.27 8.91
CA ASP A 345 -23.92 -13.74 8.21
C ASP A 345 -25.19 -13.28 8.92
N ASP A 346 -25.29 -13.49 10.24
CA ASP A 346 -26.40 -13.03 11.07
C ASP A 346 -26.65 -11.50 10.94
N ILE A 347 -25.57 -10.70 10.84
CA ILE A 347 -25.67 -9.25 10.66
C ILE A 347 -26.21 -8.91 9.26
N VAL A 348 -25.73 -9.60 8.22
CA VAL A 348 -26.17 -9.39 6.84
C VAL A 348 -27.62 -9.83 6.65
N GLU A 349 -28.01 -10.98 7.21
CA GLU A 349 -29.39 -11.49 7.17
C GLU A 349 -30.38 -10.57 7.90
N ALA A 350 -29.97 -9.97 9.02
CA ALA A 350 -30.79 -9.03 9.77
C ALA A 350 -31.02 -7.69 9.03
N GLY A 351 -30.17 -7.38 8.04
CA GLY A 351 -30.29 -6.22 7.17
C GLY A 351 -29.77 -4.90 7.79
N PRO A 352 -29.73 -3.81 7.01
CA PRO A 352 -29.07 -2.56 7.39
C PRO A 352 -29.68 -1.89 8.63
N ASP A 353 -30.99 -2.03 8.85
CA ASP A 353 -31.68 -1.44 10.01
C ASP A 353 -31.27 -2.09 11.34
N ALA A 354 -30.66 -3.28 11.31
CA ALA A 354 -30.18 -3.99 12.48
C ALA A 354 -28.73 -3.65 12.86
N LEU A 355 -28.03 -2.81 12.07
CA LEU A 355 -26.66 -2.40 12.35
C LEU A 355 -26.60 -1.30 13.42
N THR A 356 -26.65 -1.72 14.67
CA THR A 356 -26.46 -0.89 15.87
C THR A 356 -24.98 -0.82 16.25
N SER A 357 -24.62 0.07 17.18
CA SER A 357 -23.26 0.10 17.74
C SER A 357 -22.83 -1.22 18.38
N SER A 358 -23.77 -1.99 18.95
CA SER A 358 -23.45 -3.28 19.58
C SER A 358 -23.19 -4.37 18.53
N THR A 359 -24.06 -4.48 17.52
CA THR A 359 -23.89 -5.49 16.46
C THR A 359 -22.68 -5.18 15.58
N MET A 360 -22.43 -3.89 15.31
CA MET A 360 -21.21 -3.43 14.65
C MET A 360 -19.94 -3.83 15.43
N ALA A 361 -19.89 -3.60 16.74
CA ALA A 361 -18.75 -3.98 17.56
C ALA A 361 -18.50 -5.50 17.53
N THR A 362 -19.56 -6.30 17.66
CA THR A 362 -19.47 -7.76 17.58
C THR A 362 -18.96 -8.21 16.21
N GLY A 363 -19.50 -7.66 15.13
CA GLY A 363 -19.08 -7.99 13.77
C GLY A 363 -17.63 -7.60 13.49
N LEU A 364 -17.19 -6.42 13.91
CA LEU A 364 -15.79 -5.98 13.75
C LEU A 364 -14.81 -6.90 14.49
N LEU A 365 -15.17 -7.37 15.70
CA LEU A 365 -14.36 -8.35 16.42
C LEU A 365 -14.28 -9.69 15.67
N ALA A 366 -15.40 -10.18 15.13
CA ALA A 366 -15.41 -11.40 14.33
C ALA A 366 -14.54 -11.26 13.06
N ILE A 367 -14.62 -10.13 12.36
CA ILE A 367 -13.79 -9.86 11.18
C ILE A 367 -12.31 -9.75 11.54
N ASN A 368 -11.96 -9.14 12.67
CA ASN A 368 -10.59 -9.12 13.16
C ASN A 368 -10.05 -10.54 13.43
N ASP A 369 -10.86 -11.41 14.04
CA ASP A 369 -10.48 -12.82 14.25
C ASP A 369 -10.24 -13.53 12.91
N VAL A 370 -11.12 -13.31 11.93
CA VAL A 370 -10.98 -13.83 10.56
C VAL A 370 -9.68 -13.37 9.89
N ILE A 371 -9.36 -12.08 9.94
CA ILE A 371 -8.10 -11.53 9.38
C ILE A 371 -6.90 -12.27 9.99
N ASN A 372 -6.91 -12.48 11.32
CA ASN A 372 -5.84 -13.21 11.99
C ASN A 372 -5.75 -14.68 11.54
N LEU A 373 -6.86 -15.35 11.23
CA LEU A 373 -6.86 -16.72 10.73
C LEU A 373 -6.32 -16.80 9.30
N ILE A 374 -6.64 -15.84 8.44
CA ILE A 374 -6.18 -15.81 7.03
C ILE A 374 -4.65 -15.69 6.95
N THR A 375 -4.02 -15.00 7.90
CA THR A 375 -2.53 -14.89 7.96
C THR A 375 -1.79 -16.18 8.33
N ARG A 376 -2.52 -17.27 8.60
CA ARG A 376 -1.97 -18.56 9.01
C ARG A 376 -2.01 -19.56 7.84
N GLY A 377 -1.11 -20.53 7.87
CA GLY A 377 -0.96 -21.54 6.82
C GLY A 377 0.33 -21.37 6.04
N ASP A 378 0.46 -22.12 4.95
CA ASP A 378 1.64 -22.11 4.11
C ASP A 378 1.67 -20.86 3.22
N CYS A 379 2.87 -20.31 3.01
CA CYS A 379 3.12 -19.23 2.05
C CYS A 379 3.55 -19.84 0.71
N ASP A 380 2.63 -19.90 -0.25
CA ASP A 380 2.88 -20.37 -1.62
C ASP A 380 2.48 -19.31 -2.68
N GLY A 381 2.07 -18.12 -2.25
CA GLY A 381 1.59 -17.01 -3.09
C GLY A 381 0.23 -17.25 -3.76
N PHE A 382 -0.34 -18.45 -3.65
CA PHE A 382 -1.57 -18.89 -4.31
C PHE A 382 -1.64 -18.50 -5.79
N LEU A 383 -0.52 -18.58 -6.51
CA LEU A 383 -0.48 -18.22 -7.93
C LEU A 383 -1.28 -19.24 -8.77
N ALA A 384 -1.90 -18.78 -9.87
CA ALA A 384 -2.45 -19.72 -10.86
C ALA A 384 -1.33 -20.63 -11.34
N GLY A 385 -1.61 -21.92 -11.57
CA GLY A 385 -0.67 -22.85 -12.19
C GLY A 385 0.07 -22.18 -13.36
N SER A 386 1.39 -22.11 -13.22
CA SER A 386 2.37 -21.54 -14.16
C SER A 386 2.19 -22.01 -15.60
#